data_AF-A0A2E1CZS0-F1
#
_entry.id   AF-A0A2E1CZS0-F1
#
_cell.length_a   1.000
_cell.length_b   1.000
_cell.length_c   1.000
_cell.angle_alpha   90.00
_cell.angle_beta   90.00
_cell.angle_gamma   90.00
#
_symmetry.space_group_name_H-M   'P 1'
#
loop_
_entity.id
_entity.type
_entity.pdbx_description
1 polymer ?
#
loop_
_entity_poly.entity_id
_entity_poly.type
_entity_poly.pdbx_seq_one_letter_code
_entity_poly.pdbx_strand_id
1 'polypeptide(L)'
;MYKLKTLLAFVSYILTISNSFGITLSCSYLDTFNSENILTFFFKKDHDRYKYFYKGQERFSYIPLVDDEKKLVLGIFDEDFDGMYIFDKNTRSFKMITIPFKMGKQEKIINGKCEEIL
;
A
#
# COMPACT_ATOMS: atom_id res chain seq x y z
N MET A 1 2.17 30.18 3.33
CA MET A 1 3.54 29.62 3.12
C MET A 1 4.01 28.60 4.17
N TYR A 2 3.26 28.32 5.25
CA TYR A 2 3.68 27.32 6.26
C TYR A 2 3.31 25.87 5.91
N LYS A 3 2.18 25.63 5.21
CA LYS A 3 1.72 24.27 4.85
C LYS A 3 2.67 23.50 3.92
N LEU A 4 3.33 24.21 3.00
CA LEU A 4 4.26 23.59 2.04
C LEU A 4 5.51 23.04 2.74
N LYS A 5 6.02 23.78 3.74
CA LYS A 5 7.20 23.37 4.53
C LYS A 5 6.91 22.14 5.39
N THR A 6 5.70 22.03 5.95
CA THR A 6 5.31 20.86 6.75
C THR A 6 5.14 19.61 5.89
N LEU A 7 4.59 19.76 4.67
CA LEU A 7 4.45 18.66 3.71
C LEU A 7 5.83 18.14 3.26
N LEU A 8 6.72 19.07 2.88
CA LEU A 8 8.10 18.74 2.53
C LEU A 8 8.84 18.07 3.70
N ALA A 9 8.66 18.55 4.94
CA ALA A 9 9.27 17.93 6.11
C ALA A 9 8.75 16.50 6.37
N PHE A 10 7.47 16.23 6.11
CA PHE A 10 6.90 14.87 6.22
C PHE A 10 7.44 13.92 5.16
N VAL A 11 7.52 14.39 3.91
CA VAL A 11 8.11 13.63 2.80
C VAL A 11 9.59 13.36 3.06
N SER A 12 10.33 14.37 3.52
CA SER A 12 11.74 14.24 3.90
C SER A 12 11.94 13.33 5.11
N TYR A 13 11.06 13.36 6.11
CA TYR A 13 11.16 12.47 7.28
C TYR A 13 10.94 11.00 6.92
N ILE A 14 9.97 10.71 6.03
CA ILE A 14 9.77 9.36 5.49
C ILE A 14 10.98 8.92 4.65
N LEU A 15 11.54 9.82 3.83
CA LEU A 15 12.74 9.55 3.02
C LEU A 15 14.00 9.29 3.87
N THR A 16 14.16 9.97 5.01
CA THR A 16 15.37 9.81 5.86
C THR A 16 15.43 8.51 6.67
N ILE A 17 14.34 7.75 6.78
CA ILE A 17 14.30 6.51 7.60
C ILE A 17 14.55 5.24 6.74
N SER A 18 14.62 5.34 5.41
CA SER A 18 14.70 4.15 4.55
C SER A 18 15.85 4.20 3.54
N ASN A 19 17.07 4.00 4.03
CA ASN A 19 18.21 3.53 3.21
C ASN A 19 18.10 2.04 2.83
N SER A 20 16.88 1.50 2.68
CA SER A 20 16.67 0.16 2.14
C SER A 20 16.20 0.30 0.70
N PHE A 21 16.93 -0.27 -0.26
CA PHE A 21 16.60 -0.42 -1.69
C PHE A 21 15.32 -1.26 -1.91
N GLY A 22 14.24 -0.95 -1.20
CA GLY A 22 12.98 -1.67 -1.21
C GLY A 22 11.92 -0.86 -1.94
N ILE A 23 11.23 -1.52 -2.87
CA ILE A 23 10.10 -0.96 -3.62
C ILE A 23 9.09 -0.37 -2.63
N THR A 24 8.78 0.93 -2.80
CA THR A 24 7.71 1.61 -2.06
C THR A 24 6.56 1.90 -2.99
N LEU A 25 5.36 1.40 -2.68
CA LEU A 25 4.14 1.65 -3.44
C LEU A 25 3.26 2.64 -2.68
N SER A 26 3.03 3.83 -3.23
CA SER A 26 2.12 4.83 -2.68
C SER A 26 0.76 4.77 -3.35
N CYS A 27 -0.31 4.62 -2.58
CA CYS A 27 -1.63 4.28 -3.11
C CYS A 27 -2.75 5.22 -2.64
N SER A 28 -3.76 5.36 -3.49
CA SER A 28 -4.97 6.15 -3.24
C SER A 28 -6.22 5.34 -3.62
N TYR A 29 -7.25 5.39 -2.77
CA TYR A 29 -8.56 4.76 -3.04
C TYR A 29 -9.36 5.43 -4.18
N LEU A 30 -8.82 6.49 -4.78
CA LEU A 30 -9.40 7.14 -5.95
C LEU A 30 -8.82 6.53 -7.23
N ASP A 31 -9.66 6.44 -8.28
CA ASP A 31 -9.23 6.01 -9.62
C ASP A 31 -8.37 7.06 -10.35
N THR A 32 -8.17 8.23 -9.74
CA THR A 32 -7.26 9.28 -10.18
C THR A 32 -6.20 9.54 -9.10
N PHE A 33 -4.93 9.59 -9.50
CA PHE A 33 -3.84 9.97 -8.61
C PHE A 33 -3.81 11.50 -8.49
N ASN A 34 -4.56 12.05 -7.51
CA ASN A 34 -4.56 13.48 -7.24
C ASN A 34 -3.60 13.80 -6.08
N SER A 35 -2.65 14.70 -6.34
CA SER A 35 -1.50 14.94 -5.48
C SER A 35 -1.81 15.52 -4.11
N GLU A 36 -2.94 16.20 -3.99
CA GLU A 36 -3.35 16.88 -2.76
C GLU A 36 -3.93 15.91 -1.69
N ASN A 37 -4.19 14.66 -2.05
CA ASN A 37 -4.70 13.58 -1.17
C ASN A 37 -3.73 12.38 -1.05
N ILE A 38 -2.46 12.56 -1.43
CA ILE A 38 -1.50 11.47 -1.76
C ILE A 38 -1.17 10.47 -0.63
N LEU A 39 -1.50 10.74 0.63
CA LEU A 39 -1.19 9.80 1.72
C LEU A 39 -2.45 9.14 2.23
N THR A 40 -2.96 8.17 1.46
CA THR A 40 -3.97 7.26 2.02
C THR A 40 -3.29 6.06 2.67
N PHE A 41 -2.40 5.37 1.94
CA PHE A 41 -1.54 4.30 2.48
C PHE A 41 -0.37 4.00 1.55
N PHE A 42 0.64 3.29 2.05
CA PHE A 42 1.73 2.77 1.23
C PHE A 42 2.16 1.37 1.64
N PHE A 43 2.78 0.64 0.71
CA PHE A 43 3.49 -0.60 1.00
C PHE A 43 4.99 -0.37 0.89
N LYS A 44 5.76 -0.96 1.81
CA LYS A 44 7.22 -0.99 1.75
C LYS A 44 7.68 -2.44 1.76
N LYS A 45 8.49 -2.82 0.78
CA LYS A 45 9.17 -4.12 0.80
C LYS A 45 10.23 -4.15 1.91
N ASP A 46 10.15 -5.14 2.77
CA ASP A 46 11.10 -5.40 3.85
C ASP A 46 11.41 -6.90 3.86
N HIS A 47 12.61 -7.26 3.41
CA HIS A 47 13.04 -8.64 3.19
C HIS A 47 12.06 -9.43 2.30
N ASP A 48 11.41 -10.46 2.86
CA ASP A 48 10.46 -11.36 2.21
C ASP A 48 9.00 -10.91 2.38
N ARG A 49 8.76 -9.73 2.97
CA ARG A 49 7.43 -9.22 3.30
C ARG A 49 7.19 -7.82 2.79
N TYR A 50 5.92 -7.44 2.72
CA TYR A 50 5.47 -6.08 2.41
C TYR A 50 4.72 -5.50 3.60
N LYS A 51 5.27 -4.44 4.19
CA LYS A 51 4.67 -3.72 5.30
C LYS A 51 3.70 -2.68 4.78
N TYR A 52 2.44 -2.77 5.22
CA TYR A 52 1.37 -1.85 4.89
C TYR A 52 1.27 -0.75 5.95
N PHE A 53 1.32 0.50 5.51
CA PHE A 53 1.26 1.68 6.35
C PHE A 53 0.03 2.52 5.99
N TYR A 54 -0.78 2.87 6.98
CA TYR A 54 -1.91 3.78 6.84
C TYR A 54 -1.70 5.00 7.74
N LYS A 55 -1.70 6.20 7.14
CA LYS A 55 -1.40 7.47 7.84
C LYS A 55 -0.08 7.43 8.63
N GLY A 56 0.96 6.83 8.05
CA GLY A 56 2.30 6.77 8.63
C GLY A 56 2.50 5.73 9.74
N GLN A 57 1.47 4.95 10.07
CA GLN A 57 1.57 3.84 11.04
C GLN A 57 1.54 2.51 10.31
N GLU A 58 2.47 1.61 10.66
CA GLU A 58 2.43 0.20 10.23
C GLU A 58 1.14 -0.43 10.77
N ARG A 59 0.42 -1.15 9.91
CA ARG A 59 -0.84 -1.81 10.26
C ARG A 59 -0.74 -3.32 10.11
N PHE A 60 -0.19 -3.77 8.98
CA PHE A 60 -0.18 -5.18 8.61
C PHE A 60 1.09 -5.54 7.85
N SER A 61 1.48 -6.80 7.94
CA SER A 61 2.57 -7.38 7.15
C SER A 61 2.00 -8.42 6.20
N TYR A 62 2.21 -8.21 4.90
CA TYR A 62 1.76 -9.09 3.85
C TYR A 62 2.88 -10.00 3.36
N ILE A 63 2.52 -11.19 2.92
CA ILE A 63 3.39 -12.11 2.17
C ILE A 63 3.20 -11.91 0.67
N PRO A 64 4.27 -11.87 -0.14
CA PRO A 64 4.15 -11.88 -1.58
C PRO A 64 3.73 -13.27 -2.06
N LEU A 65 2.62 -13.33 -2.80
CA LEU A 65 2.15 -14.53 -3.48
C LEU A 65 2.59 -14.55 -4.95
N VAL A 66 2.66 -13.37 -5.56
CA VAL A 66 3.19 -13.13 -6.91
C VAL A 66 3.93 -11.79 -6.89
N ASP A 67 5.16 -11.75 -7.39
CA ASP A 67 5.91 -10.50 -7.63
C ASP A 67 6.67 -10.67 -8.94
N ASP A 68 6.01 -10.31 -10.05
CA ASP A 68 6.56 -10.40 -11.40
C ASP A 68 6.55 -9.02 -12.09
N GLU A 69 6.99 -8.93 -13.34
CA GLU A 69 7.07 -7.67 -14.08
C GLU A 69 5.71 -6.99 -14.31
N LYS A 70 4.61 -7.73 -14.29
CA LYS A 70 3.27 -7.25 -14.63
C LYS A 70 2.40 -7.05 -13.41
N LYS A 71 2.59 -7.86 -12.36
CA LYS A 71 1.71 -7.93 -11.20
C LYS A 71 2.46 -8.11 -9.90
N LEU A 72 1.89 -7.54 -8.85
CA LEU A 72 2.22 -7.82 -7.46
C LEU A 72 0.94 -8.28 -6.76
N VAL A 73 0.94 -9.48 -6.20
CA VAL A 73 -0.15 -10.03 -5.39
C VAL A 73 0.39 -10.29 -3.99
N LEU A 74 -0.25 -9.65 -3.01
CA LEU A 74 0.09 -9.73 -1.60
C LEU A 74 -1.05 -10.37 -0.82
N GLY A 75 -0.75 -11.30 0.07
CA GLY A 75 -1.70 -11.95 0.96
C GLY A 75 -1.44 -11.62 2.42
N ILE A 76 -2.52 -11.53 3.21
CA ILE A 76 -2.49 -11.58 4.67
C ILE A 76 -3.51 -12.64 5.09
N PHE A 77 -3.07 -13.55 5.95
CA PHE A 77 -3.86 -14.68 6.43
C PHE A 77 -3.71 -14.71 7.95
N ASP A 78 -4.79 -14.40 8.66
CA ASP A 78 -4.87 -14.16 10.10
C ASP A 78 -6.09 -14.93 10.64
N GLU A 79 -6.14 -15.24 11.93
CA GLU A 79 -7.31 -15.84 12.58
C GLU A 79 -8.60 -14.99 12.44
N ASP A 80 -8.48 -13.67 12.30
CA ASP A 80 -9.61 -12.74 12.22
C ASP A 80 -10.10 -12.50 10.77
N PHE A 81 -9.20 -12.46 9.79
CA PHE A 81 -9.55 -12.22 8.38
C PHE A 81 -8.48 -12.70 7.39
N ASP A 82 -8.92 -13.00 6.17
CA ASP A 82 -8.06 -13.10 5.01
C ASP A 82 -8.12 -11.81 4.19
N GLY A 83 -6.98 -11.40 3.65
CA GLY A 83 -6.87 -10.23 2.80
C GLY A 83 -5.96 -10.47 1.61
N MET A 84 -6.35 -9.92 0.46
CA MET A 84 -5.54 -9.95 -0.75
C MET A 84 -5.45 -8.56 -1.36
N TYR A 85 -4.24 -8.16 -1.73
CA TYR A 85 -3.97 -6.95 -2.49
C TYR A 85 -3.37 -7.34 -3.83
N ILE A 86 -4.01 -6.90 -4.91
CA ILE A 86 -3.61 -7.17 -6.29
C ILE A 86 -3.26 -5.82 -6.91
N PHE A 87 -2.02 -5.67 -7.35
CA PHE A 87 -1.53 -4.51 -8.07
C PHE A 87 -1.11 -4.90 -9.47
N ASP A 88 -1.67 -4.21 -10.46
CA ASP A 88 -1.31 -4.31 -11.86
C ASP A 88 -0.31 -3.20 -12.19
N LYS A 89 0.95 -3.58 -12.42
CA LYS A 89 2.09 -2.67 -12.62
C LYS A 89 1.95 -1.86 -13.92
N ASN A 90 1.31 -2.43 -14.94
CA ASN A 90 1.11 -1.77 -16.24
C ASN A 90 0.11 -0.62 -16.16
N THR A 91 -1.05 -0.89 -15.56
CA THR A 91 -2.15 0.09 -15.45
C THR A 91 -2.06 0.94 -14.20
N ARG A 92 -1.11 0.63 -13.30
CA ARG A 92 -0.95 1.24 -11.98
C ARG A 92 -2.22 1.14 -11.12
N SER A 93 -3.06 0.15 -11.37
CA SER A 93 -4.32 -0.04 -10.64
C SER A 93 -4.16 -1.10 -9.57
N PHE A 94 -4.88 -0.95 -8.46
CA PHE A 94 -4.95 -1.98 -7.45
C PHE A 94 -6.38 -2.36 -7.11
N LYS A 95 -6.49 -3.55 -6.53
CA LYS A 95 -7.68 -4.06 -5.88
C LYS A 95 -7.30 -4.66 -4.53
N MET A 96 -8.00 -4.27 -3.48
CA MET A 96 -7.87 -4.84 -2.14
C MET A 96 -9.17 -5.54 -1.78
N ILE A 97 -9.04 -6.77 -1.30
CA ILE A 97 -10.14 -7.65 -0.91
C ILE A 97 -9.91 -8.07 0.53
N THR A 98 -10.94 -7.97 1.36
CA THR A 98 -10.91 -8.43 2.76
C THR A 98 -12.10 -9.34 3.02
N ILE A 99 -11.84 -10.51 3.62
CA ILE A 99 -12.80 -11.54 3.96
C ILE A 99 -12.67 -11.83 5.46
N PRO A 100 -13.48 -11.20 6.32
CA PRO A 100 -13.49 -11.50 7.75
C PRO A 100 -14.06 -12.90 8.02
N PHE A 101 -13.36 -13.69 8.82
CA PHE A 101 -13.78 -15.06 9.13
C PHE A 101 -15.00 -15.12 10.03
N LYS A 102 -15.17 -14.14 10.92
CA LYS A 102 -16.32 -14.08 11.86
C LYS A 102 -17.66 -13.87 11.15
N MET A 103 -17.68 -13.35 9.93
CA MET A 103 -18.92 -13.02 9.20
C MET A 103 -19.16 -13.91 7.97
N GLY A 104 -18.16 -14.65 7.48
CA GLY A 104 -18.29 -15.57 6.35
C GLY A 104 -18.71 -14.92 5.02
N LYS A 105 -18.63 -13.58 4.92
CA LYS A 105 -19.00 -12.80 3.74
C LYS A 105 -17.83 -11.89 3.35
N GLN A 106 -17.57 -11.81 2.04
CA GLN A 106 -16.65 -10.82 1.48
C GLN A 106 -17.20 -9.42 1.80
N GLU A 107 -16.48 -8.69 2.65
CA GLU A 107 -17.03 -7.50 3.28
C GLU A 107 -16.69 -6.22 2.51
N LYS A 108 -15.53 -6.20 1.83
CA LYS A 108 -15.06 -4.99 1.16
C LYS A 108 -14.15 -5.29 -0.03
N ILE A 109 -14.50 -4.73 -1.18
CA ILE A 109 -13.61 -4.59 -2.34
C ILE A 109 -13.30 -3.12 -2.49
N ILE A 110 -12.02 -2.77 -2.47
CA ILE A 110 -11.55 -1.42 -2.68
C ILE A 110 -10.68 -1.40 -3.94
N ASN A 111 -10.92 -0.44 -4.83
CA ASN A 111 -10.10 -0.23 -6.01
C ASN A 111 -9.39 1.13 -5.92
N GLY A 112 -8.36 1.33 -6.72
CA GLY A 112 -7.72 2.63 -6.87
C GLY A 112 -6.43 2.57 -7.68
N LYS A 113 -5.57 3.58 -7.50
CA LYS A 113 -4.29 3.72 -8.20
C LYS A 113 -3.11 3.75 -7.23
N CYS A 114 -1.97 3.23 -7.67
CA CYS A 114 -0.70 3.34 -6.95
C CYS A 114 0.44 3.78 -7.86
N GLU A 115 1.43 4.43 -7.28
CA GLU A 115 2.70 4.73 -7.94
C GLU A 115 3.85 4.08 -7.18
N GLU A 116 4.81 3.58 -7.94
CA GLU A 116 6.08 3.11 -7.40
C GLU A 116 6.99 4.31 -7.17
N ILE A 117 7.51 4.42 -5.95
CA ILE A 117 8.47 5.42 -5.52
C ILE A 117 9.79 4.69 -5.30
N LEU A 118 10.79 5.08 -6.09
CA LEU A 118 12.17 4.60 -6.03
C LEU A 118 13.02 5.49 -5.13
#